data_AF-A0AAN4MI51-F1
#
_entry.id   AF-A0AAN4MI51-F1
#
_cell.length_a   1.000
_cell.length_b   1.000
_cell.length_c   1.000
_cell.angle_alpha   90.00
_cell.angle_beta   90.00
_cell.angle_gamma   90.00
#
_symmetry.space_group_name_H-M   'P 1'
#
loop_
_entity.id
_entity.type
_entity.pdbx_description
1 polymer ?
#
loop_
_entity_poly.entity_id
_entity_poly.type
_entity_poly.pdbx_seq_one_letter_code
_entity_poly.pdbx_strand_id
1 'polypeptide(L)'
;MEKYNFTYEIDEHLHEFSYLSERKCANTNMDDRKAWVTAYWEKMDYQHRDADDAESFEDLYVRVQAFHEKLKALTENYDQKNLAVFSHGQFLQLLMMQIQQPQPLSKELMQQFRYNLVNQPIRNTEFFTY
;
A
#
# COMPACT_ATOMS: atom_id res chain seq x y z
N MET A 1 -12.17 -21.35 -9.66
CA MET A 1 -13.19 -20.32 -9.40
C MET A 1 -14.61 -20.86 -9.63
N GLU A 2 -14.90 -21.62 -10.70
CA GLU A 2 -16.23 -22.25 -10.95
C GLU A 2 -16.75 -23.13 -9.79
N LYS A 3 -15.85 -23.79 -9.07
CA LYS A 3 -16.18 -24.64 -7.91
C LYS A 3 -16.90 -23.89 -6.77
N TYR A 4 -16.71 -22.58 -6.64
CA TYR A 4 -17.25 -21.77 -5.53
C TYR A 4 -18.11 -20.58 -5.99
N ASN A 5 -18.34 -20.45 -7.30
CA ASN A 5 -19.15 -19.38 -7.90
C ASN A 5 -18.77 -17.95 -7.46
N PHE A 6 -17.48 -17.68 -7.27
CA PHE A 6 -16.97 -16.34 -6.99
C PHE A 6 -16.84 -15.53 -8.28
N THR A 7 -17.28 -14.28 -8.23
CA THR A 7 -16.89 -13.24 -9.17
C THR A 7 -15.64 -12.56 -8.66
N TYR A 8 -14.72 -12.20 -9.56
CA TYR A 8 -13.55 -11.42 -9.23
C TYR A 8 -13.39 -10.28 -10.24
N GLU A 9 -12.70 -9.25 -9.82
CA GLU A 9 -12.21 -8.17 -10.68
C GLU A 9 -10.72 -7.97 -10.40
N ILE A 10 -10.02 -7.39 -11.36
CA ILE A 10 -8.63 -6.96 -11.20
C ILE A 10 -8.66 -5.45 -11.05
N ASP A 11 -8.12 -4.96 -9.95
CA ASP A 11 -7.95 -3.54 -9.69
C ASP A 11 -6.46 -3.20 -9.80
N GLU A 12 -6.11 -2.40 -10.80
CA GLU A 12 -4.72 -1.98 -11.01
C GLU A 12 -4.20 -1.15 -9.82
N HIS A 13 -5.05 -0.57 -8.99
CA HIS A 13 -4.64 0.18 -7.82
C HIS A 13 -4.29 -0.70 -6.60
N LEU A 14 -4.28 -2.03 -6.71
CA LEU A 14 -3.91 -2.91 -5.60
C LEU A 14 -2.45 -3.37 -5.60
N HIS A 15 -1.61 -2.89 -6.53
CA HIS A 15 -0.19 -3.22 -6.54
C HIS A 15 0.57 -2.65 -5.32
N GLU A 16 1.74 -3.24 -5.05
CA GLU A 16 2.63 -2.82 -3.96
C GLU A 16 3.18 -1.40 -4.17
N PHE A 17 3.55 -0.75 -3.06
CA PHE A 17 4.20 0.55 -3.08
C PHE A 17 5.58 0.52 -3.76
N SER A 18 5.70 1.17 -4.92
CA SER A 18 6.90 1.12 -5.76
C SER A 18 7.78 2.37 -5.59
N TYR A 19 8.24 2.62 -4.37
CA TYR A 19 8.92 3.89 -4.01
C TYR A 19 10.38 4.02 -4.45
N LEU A 20 10.98 2.93 -4.91
CA LEU A 20 12.29 2.93 -5.55
C LEU A 20 12.14 2.47 -7.00
N SER A 21 12.87 3.12 -7.90
CA SER A 21 12.90 2.78 -9.31
C SER A 21 13.30 1.32 -9.53
N GLU A 22 12.43 0.53 -10.17
CA GLU A 22 12.78 -0.82 -10.60
C GLU A 22 13.94 -0.81 -11.59
N ARG A 23 13.94 0.18 -12.52
CA ARG A 23 15.01 0.34 -13.50
C ARG A 23 16.37 0.58 -12.85
N LYS A 24 16.44 1.41 -11.80
CA LYS A 24 17.68 1.59 -11.03
C LYS A 24 18.06 0.32 -10.28
N CYS A 25 17.09 -0.46 -9.78
CA CYS A 25 17.34 -1.69 -9.04
C CYS A 25 17.75 -2.90 -9.90
N ALA A 26 17.51 -2.87 -11.21
CA ALA A 26 17.70 -4.02 -12.11
C ALA A 26 19.14 -4.56 -12.18
N ASN A 27 20.15 -3.74 -11.84
CA ASN A 27 21.57 -4.11 -11.92
C ASN A 27 22.34 -3.91 -10.60
N THR A 28 21.65 -3.91 -9.46
CA THR A 28 22.31 -3.67 -8.15
C THR A 28 22.32 -4.87 -7.22
N ASN A 29 23.24 -4.85 -6.27
CA ASN A 29 23.28 -5.81 -5.18
C ASN A 29 22.39 -5.35 -4.01
N MET A 30 22.27 -6.19 -2.98
CA MET A 30 21.43 -5.91 -1.82
C MET A 30 21.90 -4.70 -0.98
N ASP A 31 23.21 -4.41 -0.95
CA ASP A 31 23.77 -3.31 -0.16
C ASP A 31 23.45 -1.95 -0.79
N ASP A 32 23.54 -1.84 -2.11
CA ASP A 32 23.16 -0.64 -2.86
C ASP A 32 21.68 -0.30 -2.61
N ARG A 33 20.80 -1.32 -2.68
CA ARG A 33 19.37 -1.16 -2.42
C ARG A 33 19.10 -0.69 -1.00
N LYS A 34 19.84 -1.22 -0.01
CA LYS A 34 19.70 -0.81 1.38
C LYS A 34 20.05 0.66 1.58
N ALA A 35 21.10 1.16 0.93
CA ALA A 35 21.46 2.57 0.98
C ALA A 35 20.35 3.48 0.43
N TRP A 36 19.71 3.08 -0.68
CA TRP A 36 18.61 3.84 -1.28
C TRP A 36 17.34 3.80 -0.44
N VAL A 37 17.00 2.64 0.11
CA VAL A 37 15.90 2.51 1.07
C VAL A 37 16.12 3.46 2.25
N THR A 38 17.32 3.44 2.84
CA THR A 38 17.66 4.35 3.95
C THR A 38 17.52 5.81 3.54
N ALA A 39 18.11 6.22 2.42
CA ALA A 39 18.05 7.61 1.95
C ALA A 39 16.61 8.09 1.70
N TYR A 40 15.77 7.25 1.08
CA TYR A 40 14.35 7.57 0.86
C TYR A 40 13.62 7.80 2.19
N TRP A 41 13.75 6.85 3.12
CA TRP A 41 13.05 6.94 4.41
C TRP A 41 13.62 8.02 5.32
N GLU A 42 14.92 8.32 5.31
CA GLU A 42 15.49 9.42 6.09
C GLU A 42 14.98 10.79 5.63
N LYS A 43 14.71 10.94 4.32
CA LYS A 43 14.19 12.19 3.76
C LYS A 43 12.83 12.56 4.33
N MET A 44 11.96 11.57 4.59
CA MET A 44 10.57 11.76 5.07
C MET A 44 9.82 12.88 4.33
N ASP A 45 10.02 12.95 3.02
CA ASP A 45 9.37 13.88 2.11
C ASP A 45 8.33 13.10 1.33
N TYR A 46 7.06 13.28 1.67
CA TYR A 46 5.97 12.49 1.11
C TYR A 46 5.72 12.78 -0.38
N GLN A 47 6.21 13.91 -0.91
CA GLN A 47 6.12 14.27 -2.32
C GLN A 47 7.35 13.81 -3.11
N HIS A 48 8.38 13.28 -2.42
CA HIS A 48 9.57 12.82 -3.08
C HIS A 48 9.27 11.57 -3.91
N ARG A 49 9.67 11.63 -5.17
CA ARG A 49 9.73 10.50 -6.08
C ARG A 49 11.18 10.21 -6.44
N ASP A 50 11.63 8.95 -6.30
CA ASP A 50 13.01 8.57 -6.58
C ASP A 50 13.36 8.68 -8.08
N ALA A 51 12.41 8.34 -8.95
CA ALA A 51 12.53 8.43 -10.41
C ALA A 51 11.15 8.51 -11.08
N ASP A 52 11.12 8.74 -12.38
CA ASP A 52 9.91 8.75 -13.22
C ASP A 52 9.06 7.48 -13.11
N ASP A 53 9.69 6.32 -12.90
CA ASP A 53 9.05 5.00 -12.73
C ASP A 53 8.74 4.62 -11.28
N ALA A 54 8.97 5.50 -10.31
CA ALA A 54 8.67 5.27 -8.90
C ALA A 54 7.41 6.02 -8.44
N GLU A 55 6.81 5.55 -7.35
CA GLU A 55 5.73 6.25 -6.65
C GLU A 55 6.29 7.11 -5.51
N SER A 56 5.70 8.28 -5.29
CA SER A 56 5.84 9.01 -4.03
C SER A 56 4.89 8.46 -2.97
N PHE A 57 5.09 8.81 -1.69
CA PHE A 57 4.15 8.43 -0.64
C PHE A 57 2.77 9.09 -0.84
N GLU A 58 2.74 10.30 -1.41
CA GLU A 58 1.51 10.96 -1.86
C GLU A 58 0.76 10.14 -2.92
N ASP A 59 1.46 9.58 -3.90
CA ASP A 59 0.86 8.72 -4.93
C ASP A 59 0.20 7.48 -4.29
N LEU A 60 0.91 6.79 -3.37
CA LEU A 60 0.35 5.67 -2.62
C LEU A 60 -0.88 6.09 -1.81
N TYR A 61 -0.81 7.22 -1.10
CA TYR A 61 -1.90 7.74 -0.29
C TYR A 61 -3.17 7.96 -1.13
N VAL A 62 -3.05 8.62 -2.28
CA VAL A 62 -4.18 8.89 -3.18
C VAL A 62 -4.82 7.60 -3.66
N ARG A 63 -4.04 6.59 -4.08
CA ARG A 63 -4.60 5.29 -4.50
C ARG A 63 -5.29 4.56 -3.35
N VAL A 64 -4.71 4.57 -2.15
CA VAL A 64 -5.34 3.99 -0.95
C VAL A 64 -6.65 4.67 -0.61
N GLN A 65 -6.73 6.00 -0.68
CA GLN A 65 -7.99 6.73 -0.45
C GLN A 65 -9.04 6.39 -1.51
N ALA A 66 -8.67 6.38 -2.78
CA ALA A 66 -9.58 6.03 -3.87
C ALA A 66 -10.13 4.60 -3.68
N PHE A 67 -9.28 3.65 -3.31
CA PHE A 67 -9.71 2.28 -3.04
C PHE A 67 -10.57 2.18 -1.78
N HIS A 68 -10.25 2.92 -0.71
CA HIS A 68 -11.08 2.97 0.50
C HIS A 68 -12.51 3.49 0.20
N GLU A 69 -12.64 4.55 -0.60
CA GLU A 69 -13.95 5.05 -1.04
C GLU A 69 -14.70 4.05 -1.92
N LYS A 70 -13.98 3.34 -2.80
CA LYS A 70 -14.56 2.22 -3.58
C LYS A 70 -15.09 1.12 -2.66
N LEU A 71 -14.36 0.74 -1.61
CA LEU A 71 -14.83 -0.25 -0.63
C LEU A 71 -16.11 0.20 0.07
N LYS A 72 -16.19 1.47 0.49
CA LYS A 72 -17.43 2.02 1.09
C LYS A 72 -18.62 1.92 0.13
N ALA A 73 -18.46 2.36 -1.12
CA ALA A 73 -19.51 2.27 -2.13
C ALA A 73 -19.93 0.81 -2.42
N LEU A 74 -18.98 -0.13 -2.35
CA LEU A 74 -19.26 -1.55 -2.49
C LEU A 74 -20.03 -2.11 -1.29
N THR A 75 -19.73 -1.69 -0.06
CA THR A 75 -20.45 -2.19 1.13
C THR A 75 -21.96 -1.92 1.08
N GLU A 76 -22.38 -0.82 0.45
CA GLU A 76 -23.81 -0.51 0.24
C GLU A 76 -24.54 -1.53 -0.65
N ASN A 77 -23.80 -2.26 -1.49
CA ASN A 77 -24.33 -3.25 -2.44
C ASN A 77 -24.29 -4.69 -1.91
N TYR A 78 -23.73 -4.92 -0.72
CA TYR A 78 -23.48 -6.25 -0.17
C TYR A 78 -24.19 -6.47 1.17
N ASP A 79 -25.51 -6.65 1.16
CA ASP A 79 -26.29 -6.97 2.37
C ASP A 79 -25.89 -8.30 3.05
N GLN A 80 -25.29 -9.25 2.31
CA GLN A 80 -24.97 -10.61 2.79
C GLN A 80 -23.70 -11.25 2.17
N LYS A 81 -22.93 -10.54 1.34
CA LYS A 81 -21.76 -11.13 0.65
C LYS A 81 -20.46 -10.62 1.24
N ASN A 82 -19.57 -11.54 1.59
CA ASN A 82 -18.22 -11.21 2.02
C ASN A 82 -17.37 -10.80 0.81
N LEU A 83 -16.70 -9.65 0.89
CA LEU A 83 -15.69 -9.21 -0.06
C LEU A 83 -14.30 -9.62 0.47
N ALA A 84 -13.47 -10.20 -0.39
CA ALA A 84 -12.07 -10.49 -0.09
C ALA A 84 -11.18 -9.67 -1.03
N VAL A 85 -10.21 -8.95 -0.45
CA VAL A 85 -9.23 -8.16 -1.20
C VAL A 85 -7.86 -8.81 -1.03
N PHE A 86 -7.15 -9.01 -2.13
CA PHE A 86 -5.77 -9.49 -2.15
C PHE A 86 -4.87 -8.37 -2.64
N SER A 87 -3.84 -8.04 -1.86
CA SER A 87 -2.88 -6.97 -2.17
C SER A 87 -1.57 -7.25 -1.43
N HIS A 88 -0.73 -6.24 -1.28
CA HIS A 88 0.63 -6.35 -0.77
C HIS A 88 0.80 -5.60 0.57
N GLY A 89 1.89 -5.89 1.27
CA GLY A 89 2.05 -5.51 2.67
C GLY A 89 2.04 -4.01 2.90
N GLN A 90 2.74 -3.22 2.06
CA GLN A 90 2.81 -1.77 2.27
C GLN A 90 1.50 -1.09 1.89
N PHE A 91 0.85 -1.51 0.82
CA PHE A 91 -0.49 -1.02 0.46
C PHE A 91 -1.51 -1.31 1.57
N LEU A 92 -1.61 -2.58 2.01
CA LEU A 92 -2.54 -3.01 3.04
C LEU A 92 -2.27 -2.30 4.38
N GLN A 93 -0.99 -2.06 4.73
CA GLN A 93 -0.62 -1.33 5.94
C GLN A 93 -1.20 0.08 5.96
N LEU A 94 -1.09 0.84 4.86
CA LEU A 94 -1.63 2.21 4.80
C LEU A 94 -3.16 2.18 4.76
N LEU A 95 -3.75 1.24 4.03
CA LEU A 95 -5.20 1.05 4.00
C LEU A 95 -5.77 0.80 5.41
N MET A 96 -5.18 -0.12 6.17
CA MET A 96 -5.60 -0.41 7.56
C MET A 96 -5.47 0.82 8.45
N MET A 97 -4.36 1.56 8.34
CA MET A 97 -4.18 2.80 9.11
C MET A 97 -5.29 3.82 8.80
N GLN A 98 -5.64 4.00 7.52
CA GLN A 98 -6.68 4.94 7.10
C GLN A 98 -8.10 4.50 7.47
N ILE A 99 -8.37 3.19 7.53
CA ILE A 99 -9.64 2.66 8.04
C ILE A 99 -9.77 2.88 9.55
N GLN A 100 -8.73 2.55 10.31
CA GLN A 100 -8.76 2.61 11.77
C GLN A 100 -8.72 4.04 12.31
N GLN A 101 -7.87 4.88 11.72
CA GLN A 101 -7.69 6.26 12.10
C GLN A 101 -7.42 7.11 10.85
N PRO A 102 -8.48 7.59 10.17
CA PRO A 102 -8.34 8.47 9.01
C PRO A 102 -7.47 9.67 9.35
N GLN A 103 -6.44 9.90 8.53
CA GLN A 103 -5.48 10.98 8.73
C GLN A 103 -5.16 11.63 7.38
N PRO A 104 -5.02 12.97 7.33
CA PRO A 104 -4.59 13.64 6.12
C PRO A 104 -3.16 13.23 5.76
N LEU A 105 -2.81 13.38 4.48
CA LEU A 105 -1.43 13.22 4.04
C LEU A 105 -0.53 14.19 4.79
N SER A 106 0.48 13.65 5.49
CA SER A 106 1.46 14.44 6.20
C SER A 106 2.77 13.66 6.39
N LYS A 107 3.80 14.37 6.83
CA LYS A 107 5.07 13.76 7.23
C LYS A 107 4.88 12.81 8.41
N GLU A 108 4.04 13.17 9.37
CA GLU A 108 3.73 12.36 10.55
C GLU A 108 3.05 11.04 10.16
N LEU A 109 2.11 11.08 9.21
CA LEU A 109 1.49 9.87 8.67
C LEU A 109 2.54 8.94 8.03
N MET A 110 3.45 9.51 7.22
CA MET A 110 4.54 8.75 6.59
C MET A 110 5.49 8.13 7.64
N GLN A 111 5.79 8.85 8.72
CA GLN A 111 6.62 8.36 9.83
C GLN A 111 5.93 7.21 10.59
N GLN A 112 4.64 7.35 10.92
CA GLN A 112 3.86 6.29 11.54
C GLN A 112 3.77 5.06 10.65
N PHE A 113 3.56 5.27 9.35
CA PHE A 113 3.54 4.20 8.36
C PHE A 113 4.86 3.43 8.35
N ARG A 114 6.00 4.13 8.27
CA ARG A 114 7.32 3.50 8.31
C ARG A 114 7.55 2.76 9.63
N TYR A 115 7.14 3.34 10.75
CA TYR A 115 7.23 2.70 12.06
C TYR A 115 6.45 1.37 12.08
N ASN A 116 5.22 1.36 11.57
CA ASN A 116 4.39 0.15 11.52
C ASN A 116 4.98 -0.90 10.59
N LEU A 117 5.49 -0.53 9.41
CA LEU A 117 6.16 -1.48 8.51
C LEU A 117 7.33 -2.23 9.16
N VAL A 118 8.07 -1.57 10.05
CA VAL A 118 9.24 -2.18 10.71
C VAL A 118 8.83 -3.00 11.93
N ASN A 119 7.89 -2.50 12.73
CA ASN A 119 7.58 -3.07 14.04
C ASN A 119 6.35 -4.00 14.03
N GLN A 120 5.47 -3.87 13.04
CA GLN A 120 4.21 -4.59 12.90
C GLN A 120 3.95 -4.99 11.43
N PRO A 121 4.90 -5.68 10.76
CA PRO A 121 4.72 -6.03 9.35
C PRO A 121 3.56 -7.02 9.18
N ILE A 122 2.69 -6.75 8.20
CA ILE A 122 1.72 -7.72 7.71
C ILE A 122 2.48 -8.92 7.12
N ARG A 123 2.22 -10.11 7.65
CA ARG A 123 2.91 -11.35 7.24
C ARG A 123 2.31 -11.89 5.95
N ASN A 124 3.09 -12.70 5.24
CA ASN A 124 2.59 -13.41 4.06
C ASN A 124 1.34 -14.21 4.43
N THR A 125 0.26 -14.05 3.64
CA THR A 125 -1.05 -14.70 3.82
C THR A 125 -1.79 -14.36 5.11
N GLU A 126 -1.33 -13.34 5.85
CA GLU A 126 -2.11 -12.77 6.94
C GLU A 126 -3.39 -12.14 6.40
N PHE A 127 -4.48 -12.33 7.13
CA PHE A 127 -5.77 -11.74 6.80
C PHE A 127 -6.34 -11.04 8.02
N PHE A 128 -7.14 -10.02 7.76
CA PHE A 128 -7.85 -9.25 8.78
C PHE A 128 -9.24 -8.90 8.25
N THR A 129 -10.17 -8.74 9.17
CA THR A 129 -11.54 -8.26 8.91
C THR A 129 -11.70 -6.92 9.61
N TYR A 130 -12.47 -6.01 9.03
CA TYR A 130 -12.76 -4.71 9.65
C TYR A 130 -14.20 -4.29 9.36
#